data_AF-A0A6I6DFT3-F1
#
_entry.id   AF-A0A6I6DFT3-F1
#
_cell.length_a   1.000
_cell.length_b   1.000
_cell.length_c   1.000
_cell.angle_alpha   90.00
_cell.angle_beta   90.00
_cell.angle_gamma   90.00
#
_symmetry.space_group_name_H-M   'P 1'
#
loop_
_entity.id
_entity.type
_entity.pdbx_description
1 polymer ?
#
loop_
_entity_poly.entity_id
_entity_poly.type
_entity_poly.pdbx_seq_one_letter_code
_entity_poly.pdbx_strand_id
1 'polypeptide(L)'
;MLAEQNIISQNSVIQSLSCPYPKRPSEVYDLGLSINYLNLSIFQDIIVLCKNTNSVEIINKIISFEKSEEQKLFKDYLFLLNIELGDFYYSGGLKISNSVDETEIEFIKPLIDQNLENLYLKVNKIKNDLSINSFASRSNGISELNYKDVFETCMSIRENISVLYHELYKIYPHGRVRDTFMELAIFTQEGSMKLRKICTN
;
A
#
# COMPACT_ATOMS: atom_id res chain seq x y z
N MET A 1 -27.51 38.42 6.70
CA MET A 1 -26.72 38.13 5.49
C MET A 1 -25.38 37.56 5.94
N LEU A 2 -25.15 36.28 5.61
CA LEU A 2 -23.88 35.57 5.37
C LEU A 2 -22.75 35.84 6.39
N ALA A 3 -22.43 34.97 7.35
CA ALA A 3 -22.00 33.57 7.24
C ALA A 3 -20.89 33.35 6.19
N GLU A 4 -19.74 34.00 6.39
CA GLU A 4 -18.49 33.67 5.69
C GLU A 4 -17.58 32.84 6.60
N GLN A 5 -17.69 31.52 6.41
CA GLN A 5 -16.56 30.66 6.07
C GLN A 5 -15.25 30.92 6.82
N ASN A 6 -15.18 30.50 8.09
CA ASN A 6 -13.93 29.91 8.59
C ASN A 6 -13.97 28.42 8.32
N ILE A 7 -13.65 28.09 7.07
CA ILE A 7 -13.27 26.75 6.64
C ILE A 7 -12.10 26.36 7.55
N ILE A 8 -12.38 25.45 8.48
CA ILE A 8 -11.37 24.72 9.22
C ILE A 8 -10.47 24.10 8.15
N SER A 9 -9.27 24.65 7.99
CA SER A 9 -8.20 24.05 7.22
C SER A 9 -7.91 22.71 7.88
N GLN A 10 -8.54 21.65 7.37
CA GLN A 10 -8.06 20.29 7.53
C GLN A 10 -6.75 20.18 6.76
N ASN A 11 -5.71 20.81 7.29
CA ASN A 11 -4.34 20.34 7.11
C ASN A 11 -4.27 19.03 7.90
N SER A 12 -4.87 17.96 7.38
CA SER A 12 -4.40 16.63 7.72
C SER A 12 -2.94 16.65 7.31
N VAL A 13 -2.05 16.68 8.29
CA VAL A 13 -0.63 16.45 8.08
C VAL A 13 -0.57 15.12 7.33
N ILE A 14 -0.42 15.20 6.01
CA ILE A 14 0.01 14.10 5.18
C ILE A 14 1.34 13.76 5.82
N GLN A 15 1.36 12.74 6.68
CA GLN A 15 2.60 12.12 7.08
C GLN A 15 3.15 11.62 5.77
N SER A 16 3.97 12.44 5.10
CA SER A 16 4.66 12.05 3.90
C SER A 16 5.33 10.74 4.26
N LEU A 17 5.00 9.64 3.59
CA LEU A 17 5.92 8.51 3.56
C LEU A 17 7.23 9.18 3.14
N SER A 18 8.19 9.27 4.06
CA SER A 18 9.56 9.56 3.70
C SER A 18 10.00 8.32 2.96
N CYS A 19 9.59 8.22 1.69
CA CYS A 19 9.80 7.05 0.89
C CYS A 19 11.25 7.12 0.44
N PRO A 20 12.11 6.18 0.87
CA PRO A 20 13.39 6.05 0.20
C PRO A 20 13.10 5.77 -1.27
N TYR A 21 13.87 6.37 -2.17
CA TYR A 21 13.80 6.06 -3.60
C TYR A 21 14.62 4.79 -3.84
N PRO A 22 13.99 3.61 -4.04
CA PRO A 22 14.73 2.36 -4.03
C PRO A 22 15.79 2.32 -5.14
N LYS A 23 17.04 2.14 -4.74
CA LYS A 23 18.17 1.91 -5.64
C LYS A 23 18.48 0.43 -5.73
N ARG A 24 17.98 -0.38 -4.80
CA ARG A 24 18.25 -1.83 -4.73
C ARG A 24 16.95 -2.63 -4.62
N PRO A 25 16.94 -3.89 -5.08
CA PRO A 25 15.79 -4.78 -4.94
C PRO A 25 15.29 -4.91 -3.49
N SER A 26 16.19 -5.01 -2.51
CA SER A 26 15.80 -5.07 -1.09
C SER A 26 15.05 -3.81 -0.64
N GLU A 27 15.46 -2.63 -1.12
CA GLU A 27 14.78 -1.35 -0.82
C GLU A 27 13.39 -1.27 -1.47
N VAL A 28 13.15 -1.98 -2.58
CA VAL A 28 11.80 -2.12 -3.17
C VAL A 28 10.90 -2.95 -2.26
N TYR A 29 11.41 -4.05 -1.71
CA TYR A 29 10.66 -4.84 -0.74
C TYR A 29 10.43 -4.10 0.59
N ASP A 30 11.39 -3.28 1.03
CA ASP A 30 11.23 -2.42 2.21
C ASP A 30 10.10 -1.37 2.01
N LEU A 31 10.04 -0.77 0.83
CA LEU A 31 8.89 0.05 0.42
C LEU A 31 7.59 -0.76 0.41
N GLY A 32 7.63 -1.98 -0.13
CA GLY A 32 6.48 -2.88 -0.16
C GLY A 32 5.95 -3.23 1.24
N LEU A 33 6.85 -3.46 2.19
CA LEU A 33 6.52 -3.66 3.61
C LEU A 33 5.92 -2.40 4.22
N SER A 34 6.50 -1.23 3.95
CA SER A 34 5.96 0.07 4.42
C SER A 34 4.53 0.32 3.92
N ILE A 35 4.25 -0.01 2.66
CA ILE A 35 2.90 0.06 2.09
C ILE A 35 1.97 -0.97 2.73
N ASN A 36 2.44 -2.19 3.00
CA ASN A 36 1.65 -3.21 3.70
C ASN A 36 1.28 -2.75 5.12
N TYR A 37 2.23 -2.17 5.88
CA TYR A 37 1.94 -1.59 7.20
C TYR A 37 0.87 -0.50 7.14
N LEU A 38 0.95 0.39 6.15
CA LEU A 38 -0.07 1.41 5.92
C LEU A 38 -1.43 0.75 5.64
N ASN A 39 -1.46 -0.26 4.77
CA ASN A 39 -2.68 -1.01 4.43
C ASN A 39 -3.30 -1.69 5.65
N LEU A 40 -2.49 -2.36 6.47
CA LEU A 40 -2.92 -2.97 7.74
C LEU A 40 -3.50 -1.94 8.71
N SER A 41 -2.87 -0.75 8.82
CA SER A 41 -3.39 0.34 9.64
C SER A 41 -4.77 0.81 9.15
N ILE A 42 -4.97 0.90 7.83
CA ILE A 42 -6.27 1.28 7.26
C ILE A 42 -7.31 0.22 7.54
N PHE A 43 -6.98 -1.06 7.40
CA PHE A 43 -7.90 -2.15 7.70
C PHE A 43 -8.26 -2.21 9.20
N GLN A 44 -7.32 -1.86 10.07
CA GLN A 44 -7.59 -1.65 11.49
C GLN A 44 -8.52 -0.46 11.74
N ASP A 45 -8.40 0.64 10.99
CA ASP A 45 -9.37 1.73 11.09
C ASP A 45 -10.76 1.31 10.59
N ILE A 46 -10.84 0.52 9.52
CA ILE A 46 -12.09 0.00 8.97
C ILE A 46 -12.80 -0.93 9.96
N ILE A 47 -12.06 -1.78 10.71
CA ILE A 47 -12.69 -2.68 11.69
C ILE A 47 -13.46 -1.91 12.77
N VAL A 48 -12.99 -0.72 13.16
CA VAL A 48 -13.64 0.14 14.17
C VAL A 48 -14.95 0.71 13.64
N LEU A 49 -15.07 0.86 12.31
CA LEU A 49 -16.29 1.32 11.64
C LEU A 49 -17.32 0.18 11.43
N CYS A 50 -16.89 -1.07 11.55
CA CYS A 50 -17.76 -2.23 11.42
C CYS A 50 -18.59 -2.43 12.70
N LYS A 51 -19.92 -2.56 12.55
CA LYS A 51 -20.84 -2.77 13.69
C LYS A 51 -21.46 -4.17 13.75
N ASN A 52 -21.55 -4.85 12.60
CA ASN A 52 -22.11 -6.20 12.55
C ASN A 52 -21.01 -7.27 12.54
N THR A 53 -21.37 -8.44 13.05
CA THR A 53 -20.46 -9.59 13.20
C THR A 53 -19.87 -10.03 11.86
N ASN A 54 -20.64 -10.00 10.77
CA ASN A 54 -20.17 -10.46 9.46
C ASN A 54 -19.08 -9.55 8.88
N SER A 55 -19.24 -8.23 9.01
CA SER A 55 -18.25 -7.22 8.60
C SER A 55 -17.00 -7.29 9.47
N VAL A 56 -17.14 -7.56 10.77
CA VAL A 56 -16.00 -7.79 11.66
C VAL A 56 -15.28 -9.10 11.31
N GLU A 57 -16.01 -10.16 10.97
CA GLU A 57 -15.41 -11.44 10.57
C GLU A 57 -14.64 -11.30 9.25
N ILE A 58 -15.21 -10.64 8.25
CA ILE A 58 -14.57 -10.49 6.94
C ILE A 58 -13.28 -9.66 7.03
N ILE A 59 -13.30 -8.53 7.74
CA ILE A 59 -12.11 -7.69 7.88
C ILE A 59 -11.03 -8.39 8.71
N ASN A 60 -11.40 -9.20 9.71
CA ASN A 60 -10.43 -10.03 10.44
C ASN A 60 -9.80 -11.10 9.55
N LYS A 61 -10.56 -11.74 8.66
CA LYS A 61 -10.01 -12.66 7.65
C LYS A 61 -9.02 -11.95 6.73
N ILE A 62 -9.36 -10.74 6.28
CA ILE A 62 -8.49 -9.90 5.45
C ILE A 62 -7.20 -9.53 6.20
N ILE A 63 -7.30 -9.00 7.42
CA ILE A 63 -6.13 -8.63 8.25
C ILE A 63 -5.23 -9.85 8.50
N SER A 64 -5.81 -11.02 8.80
CA SER A 64 -5.03 -12.25 8.98
C SER A 64 -4.31 -12.67 7.70
N PHE A 65 -4.95 -12.50 6.55
CA PHE A 65 -4.35 -12.79 5.25
C PHE A 65 -3.20 -11.82 4.95
N GLU A 66 -3.39 -10.51 5.14
CA GLU A 66 -2.34 -9.49 4.96
C GLU A 66 -1.12 -9.75 5.83
N LYS A 67 -1.30 -10.09 7.11
CA LYS A 67 -0.19 -10.47 8.01
C LYS A 67 0.58 -11.69 7.51
N SER A 68 -0.10 -12.64 6.87
CA SER A 68 0.58 -13.78 6.25
C SER A 68 1.36 -13.38 5.00
N GLU A 69 0.88 -12.39 4.24
CA GLU A 69 1.60 -11.86 3.07
C GLU A 69 2.80 -11.01 3.49
N GLU A 70 2.65 -10.18 4.52
CA GLU A 70 3.73 -9.43 5.16
C GLU A 70 4.91 -10.34 5.54
N GLN A 71 4.62 -11.50 6.17
CA GLN A 71 5.65 -12.48 6.51
C GLN A 71 6.38 -13.06 5.29
N LYS A 72 5.71 -13.16 4.13
CA LYS A 72 6.34 -13.62 2.89
C LYS A 72 7.22 -12.53 2.31
N LEU A 73 6.68 -11.30 2.20
CA LEU A 73 7.43 -10.13 1.77
C LEU A 73 8.69 -9.91 2.62
N PHE A 74 8.60 -10.10 3.93
CA PHE A 74 9.74 -9.96 4.83
C PHE A 74 10.82 -11.04 4.59
N LYS A 75 10.42 -12.27 4.24
CA LYS A 75 11.39 -13.31 3.87
C LYS A 75 12.10 -12.98 2.56
N ASP A 76 11.36 -12.49 1.57
CA ASP A 76 11.91 -12.11 0.27
C ASP A 76 12.83 -10.89 0.38
N TYR A 77 12.46 -9.92 1.24
CA TYR A 77 13.32 -8.81 1.65
C TYR A 77 14.66 -9.31 2.21
N LEU A 78 14.62 -10.19 3.23
CA LEU A 78 15.83 -10.72 3.85
C LEU A 78 16.68 -11.52 2.86
N PHE A 79 16.05 -12.29 1.97
CA PHE A 79 16.75 -13.04 0.95
C PHE A 79 17.54 -12.12 0.01
N LEU A 80 16.89 -11.08 -0.53
CA LEU A 80 17.55 -10.11 -1.42
C LEU A 80 18.61 -9.30 -0.71
N LEU A 81 18.36 -8.86 0.52
CA LEU A 81 19.35 -8.15 1.33
C LEU A 81 20.61 -8.99 1.53
N ASN A 82 20.46 -10.29 1.79
CA ASN A 82 21.61 -11.20 1.94
C ASN A 82 22.38 -11.38 0.63
N ILE A 83 21.70 -11.44 -0.51
CA ILE A 83 22.36 -11.46 -1.83
C ILE A 83 23.17 -10.18 -2.05
N GLU A 84 22.56 -9.02 -1.80
CA GLU A 84 23.21 -7.72 -1.97
C GLU A 84 24.42 -7.55 -1.03
N LEU A 85 24.33 -8.05 0.20
CA LEU A 85 25.46 -8.11 1.13
C LEU A 85 26.56 -9.04 0.62
N GLY A 86 26.20 -10.22 0.10
CA GLY A 86 27.14 -11.16 -0.53
C GLY A 86 27.91 -10.52 -1.69
N ASP A 87 27.19 -9.85 -2.60
CA ASP A 87 27.77 -9.10 -3.71
C ASP A 87 28.72 -8.00 -3.22
N PHE A 88 28.31 -7.25 -2.19
CA PHE A 88 29.13 -6.21 -1.59
C PHE A 88 30.47 -6.77 -1.09
N TYR A 89 30.46 -7.87 -0.32
CA TYR A 89 31.68 -8.49 0.17
C TYR A 89 32.53 -9.10 -0.95
N TYR A 90 31.90 -9.75 -1.94
CA TYR A 90 32.61 -10.32 -3.09
C TYR A 90 33.31 -9.24 -3.93
N SER A 91 32.72 -8.04 -4.03
CA SER A 91 33.31 -6.89 -4.72
C SER A 91 34.47 -6.22 -3.96
N GLY A 92 34.81 -6.68 -2.75
CA GLY A 92 35.75 -5.98 -1.87
C GLY A 92 35.21 -4.68 -1.28
N GLY A 93 33.87 -4.55 -1.18
CA GLY A 93 33.20 -3.39 -0.61
C GLY A 93 33.04 -2.20 -1.56
N LEU A 94 33.16 -2.41 -2.87
CA LEU A 94 33.24 -1.33 -3.86
C LEU A 94 31.92 -1.02 -4.57
N LYS A 95 31.13 -2.04 -4.95
CA LYS A 95 29.86 -1.81 -5.65
C LYS A 95 28.91 -3.00 -5.53
N ILE A 96 27.62 -2.71 -5.37
CA ILE A 96 26.54 -3.71 -5.47
C ILE A 96 26.10 -3.77 -6.93
N SER A 97 26.13 -4.96 -7.54
CA SER A 97 25.99 -5.18 -8.99
C SER A 97 24.63 -4.76 -9.57
N ASN A 98 23.59 -4.71 -8.72
CA ASN A 98 22.19 -4.52 -9.11
C ASN A 98 21.58 -3.19 -8.64
N SER A 99 22.41 -2.21 -8.29
CA SER A 99 21.92 -0.90 -7.88
C SER A 99 21.64 0.02 -9.09
N VAL A 100 20.52 0.74 -9.07
CA VAL A 100 20.27 1.86 -9.98
C VAL A 100 21.16 3.04 -9.62
N ASP A 101 21.70 3.73 -10.62
CA ASP A 101 22.61 4.86 -10.41
C ASP A 101 21.85 6.09 -9.85
N GLU A 102 22.49 6.85 -8.96
CA GLU A 102 21.87 8.00 -8.27
C GLU A 102 21.28 9.03 -9.24
N THR A 103 22.01 9.32 -10.31
CA THR A 103 21.63 10.31 -11.33
C THR A 103 20.39 9.89 -12.10
N GLU A 104 20.18 8.58 -12.29
CA GLU A 104 18.97 8.07 -12.93
C GLU A 104 17.77 8.21 -12.00
N ILE A 105 17.96 7.94 -10.69
CA ILE A 105 16.92 8.13 -9.67
C ILE A 105 16.51 9.59 -9.59
N GLU A 106 17.45 10.53 -9.52
CA GLU A 106 17.16 11.97 -9.43
C GLU A 106 16.19 12.46 -10.51
N PHE A 107 16.31 11.93 -11.72
CA PHE A 107 15.43 12.29 -12.84
C PHE A 107 13.99 11.81 -12.66
N ILE A 108 13.78 10.71 -11.93
CA ILE A 108 12.46 10.09 -11.74
C ILE A 108 11.86 10.34 -10.36
N LYS A 109 12.60 10.93 -9.41
CA LYS A 109 12.10 11.28 -8.05
C LYS A 109 10.73 11.97 -8.09
N PRO A 110 10.50 13.02 -8.90
CA PRO A 110 9.20 13.70 -8.92
C PRO A 110 8.05 12.80 -9.36
N LEU A 111 8.31 11.84 -10.27
CA LEU A 111 7.31 10.88 -10.74
C LEU A 111 7.00 9.83 -9.67
N ILE A 112 8.01 9.39 -8.92
CA ILE A 112 7.83 8.48 -7.77
C ILE A 112 6.95 9.17 -6.72
N ASP A 113 7.30 10.40 -6.34
CA ASP A 113 6.58 11.18 -5.34
C ASP A 113 5.11 11.39 -5.75
N GLN A 114 4.88 11.78 -7.01
CA GLN A 114 3.53 11.95 -7.54
C GLN A 114 2.70 10.66 -7.48
N ASN A 115 3.29 9.51 -7.79
CA ASN A 115 2.58 8.23 -7.74
C ASN A 115 2.23 7.83 -6.30
N LEU A 116 3.12 8.06 -5.34
CA LEU A 116 2.87 7.83 -3.92
C LEU A 116 1.78 8.77 -3.38
N GLU A 117 1.85 10.06 -3.71
CA GLU A 117 0.83 11.04 -3.36
C GLU A 117 -0.55 10.64 -3.94
N ASN A 118 -0.58 10.21 -5.20
CA ASN A 118 -1.81 9.71 -5.83
C ASN A 118 -2.38 8.50 -5.09
N LEU A 119 -1.55 7.55 -4.67
CA LEU A 119 -2.02 6.42 -3.84
C LEU A 119 -2.65 6.95 -2.54
N TYR A 120 -1.96 7.84 -1.85
CA TYR A 120 -2.45 8.43 -0.60
C TYR A 120 -3.79 9.14 -0.76
N LEU A 121 -3.93 9.97 -1.79
CA LEU A 121 -5.17 10.68 -2.07
C LEU A 121 -6.33 9.71 -2.32
N LYS A 122 -6.09 8.64 -3.10
CA LYS A 122 -7.11 7.62 -3.37
C LYS A 122 -7.50 6.85 -2.10
N VAL A 123 -6.51 6.44 -1.31
CA VAL A 123 -6.72 5.70 -0.07
C VAL A 123 -7.43 6.55 0.99
N ASN A 124 -7.02 7.81 1.15
CA ASN A 124 -7.69 8.75 2.07
C ASN A 124 -9.12 9.06 1.62
N LYS A 125 -9.35 9.19 0.31
CA LYS A 125 -10.71 9.33 -0.23
C LYS A 125 -11.58 8.13 0.14
N ILE A 126 -11.09 6.91 -0.06
CA ILE A 126 -11.78 5.67 0.32
C ILE A 126 -12.12 5.67 1.82
N LYS A 127 -11.16 6.03 2.68
CA LYS A 127 -11.36 6.12 4.13
C LYS A 127 -12.44 7.16 4.50
N ASN A 128 -12.39 8.33 3.86
CA ASN A 128 -13.35 9.40 4.09
C ASN A 128 -14.75 9.01 3.63
N ASP A 129 -14.88 8.41 2.45
CA ASP A 129 -16.15 7.94 1.90
C ASP A 129 -16.80 6.89 2.81
N LEU A 130 -16.01 5.96 3.37
CA LEU A 130 -16.48 5.01 4.38
C LEU A 130 -16.98 5.71 5.65
N SER A 131 -16.24 6.72 6.14
CA SER A 131 -16.65 7.45 7.33
C SER A 131 -17.95 8.22 7.10
N ILE A 132 -18.06 8.96 5.99
CA ILE A 132 -19.25 9.76 5.63
C ILE A 132 -20.46 8.86 5.45
N ASN A 133 -20.30 7.73 4.75
CA ASN A 133 -21.36 6.74 4.61
C ASN A 133 -21.76 6.16 5.98
N SER A 134 -20.81 5.96 6.91
CA SER A 134 -21.14 5.54 8.28
C SER A 134 -21.89 6.61 9.09
N PHE A 135 -21.70 7.91 8.79
CA PHE A 135 -22.31 9.05 9.50
C PHE A 135 -23.67 9.46 8.92
N ALA A 136 -23.82 9.56 7.59
CA ALA A 136 -25.09 9.81 6.91
C ALA A 136 -26.14 8.73 7.22
N SER A 137 -25.66 7.56 7.61
CA SER A 137 -26.48 6.42 8.01
C SER A 137 -26.96 6.47 9.45
N ARG A 138 -26.35 7.30 10.30
CA ARG A 138 -26.80 7.51 11.69
C ARG A 138 -28.06 8.37 11.75
N SER A 139 -28.32 9.21 10.75
CA SER A 139 -29.53 10.04 10.73
C SER A 139 -30.78 9.28 10.27
N ASN A 140 -30.64 8.14 9.59
CA ASN A 140 -31.76 7.37 9.01
C ASN A 140 -31.97 5.97 9.64
N GLY A 141 -31.34 5.68 10.79
CA GLY A 141 -31.65 4.51 11.63
C GLY A 141 -31.08 3.16 11.18
N ILE A 142 -30.71 2.95 9.91
CA ILE A 142 -29.99 1.75 9.46
C ILE A 142 -29.07 2.12 8.32
N SER A 143 -27.77 2.23 8.58
CA SER A 143 -26.80 1.61 7.68
C SER A 143 -25.55 1.26 8.46
N GLU A 144 -25.41 -0.05 8.64
CA GLU A 144 -24.16 -0.68 9.01
C GLU A 144 -23.42 -0.93 7.70
N LEU A 145 -22.10 -0.69 7.67
CA LEU A 145 -21.28 -1.12 6.55
C LEU A 145 -21.51 -2.62 6.33
N ASN A 146 -22.08 -2.96 5.18
CA ASN A 146 -22.30 -4.35 4.82
C ASN A 146 -20.94 -5.02 4.58
N TYR A 147 -20.84 -6.31 4.86
CA TYR A 147 -19.59 -7.06 4.68
C TYR A 147 -19.07 -6.97 3.24
N LYS A 148 -19.99 -6.83 2.26
CA LYS A 148 -19.66 -6.61 0.85
C LYS A 148 -18.95 -5.27 0.62
N ASP A 149 -19.42 -4.20 1.25
CA ASP A 149 -18.83 -2.87 1.08
C ASP A 149 -17.45 -2.82 1.72
N VAL A 150 -17.30 -3.43 2.91
CA VAL A 150 -16.00 -3.60 3.58
C VAL A 150 -15.04 -4.39 2.70
N PHE A 151 -15.50 -5.52 2.17
CA PHE A 151 -14.71 -6.38 1.30
C PHE A 151 -14.25 -5.64 0.03
N GLU A 152 -15.18 -5.06 -0.73
CA GLU A 152 -14.85 -4.34 -1.97
C GLU A 152 -13.96 -3.12 -1.71
N THR A 153 -14.11 -2.46 -0.56
CA THR A 153 -13.21 -1.37 -0.16
C THR A 153 -11.78 -1.88 0.03
N CYS A 154 -11.60 -2.99 0.76
CA CYS A 154 -10.27 -3.58 0.96
C CYS A 154 -9.66 -4.04 -0.38
N MET A 155 -10.48 -4.60 -1.27
CA MET A 155 -10.05 -5.00 -2.61
C MET A 155 -9.62 -3.78 -3.45
N SER A 156 -10.37 -2.67 -3.37
CA SER A 156 -10.03 -1.44 -4.08
C SER A 156 -8.70 -0.83 -3.59
N ILE A 157 -8.42 -0.89 -2.29
CA ILE A 157 -7.13 -0.43 -1.74
C ILE A 157 -5.99 -1.30 -2.30
N ARG A 158 -6.13 -2.63 -2.24
CA ARG A 158 -5.13 -3.56 -2.80
C ARG A 158 -4.90 -3.37 -4.30
N GLU A 159 -5.96 -3.10 -5.05
CA GLU A 159 -5.86 -2.81 -6.48
C GLU A 159 -5.07 -1.53 -6.75
N ASN A 160 -5.32 -0.46 -5.98
CA ASN A 160 -4.54 0.78 -6.08
C ASN A 160 -3.06 0.57 -5.74
N ILE A 161 -2.74 -0.30 -4.78
CA ILE A 161 -1.34 -0.68 -4.46
C ILE A 161 -0.70 -1.43 -5.63
N SER A 162 -1.41 -2.39 -6.23
CA SER A 162 -0.92 -3.09 -7.43
C SER A 162 -0.68 -2.13 -8.59
N VAL A 163 -1.58 -1.18 -8.82
CA VAL A 163 -1.43 -0.14 -9.84
C VAL A 163 -0.20 0.72 -9.55
N LEU A 164 0.01 1.13 -8.29
CA LEU A 164 1.23 1.85 -7.90
C LEU A 164 2.49 1.07 -8.31
N TYR A 165 2.59 -0.21 -7.96
CA TYR A 165 3.76 -1.01 -8.33
C TYR A 165 3.95 -1.13 -9.85
N HIS A 166 2.88 -1.24 -10.61
CA HIS A 166 2.94 -1.21 -12.08
C HIS A 166 3.44 0.12 -12.63
N GLU A 167 3.01 1.25 -12.07
CA GLU A 167 3.50 2.57 -12.47
C GLU A 167 4.98 2.76 -12.08
N LEU A 168 5.38 2.31 -10.89
CA LEU A 168 6.78 2.32 -10.47
C LEU A 168 7.65 1.45 -11.40
N TYR A 169 7.18 0.26 -11.80
CA TYR A 169 7.86 -0.57 -12.80
C TYR A 169 8.07 0.14 -14.16
N LYS A 170 7.15 1.01 -14.58
CA LYS A 170 7.25 1.71 -15.87
C LYS A 170 8.24 2.87 -15.83
N ILE A 171 8.37 3.55 -14.69
CA ILE A 171 9.24 4.73 -14.56
C ILE A 171 10.69 4.37 -14.22
N TYR A 172 10.92 3.21 -13.58
CA TYR A 172 12.28 2.77 -13.28
C TYR A 172 13.02 2.36 -14.57
N PRO A 173 14.27 2.83 -14.77
CA PRO A 173 14.92 2.82 -16.07
C PRO A 173 15.26 1.41 -16.57
N HIS A 174 15.80 0.54 -15.71
CA HIS A 174 16.16 -0.85 -16.04
C HIS A 174 16.56 -1.60 -14.76
N GLY A 175 16.95 -2.87 -14.93
CA GLY A 175 17.60 -3.66 -13.90
C GLY A 175 16.66 -4.31 -12.89
N ARG A 176 17.26 -4.93 -11.88
CA ARG A 176 16.53 -5.78 -10.93
C ARG A 176 15.52 -5.00 -10.08
N VAL A 177 15.79 -3.73 -9.77
CA VAL A 177 14.84 -2.85 -9.05
C VAL A 177 13.52 -2.73 -9.78
N ARG A 178 13.59 -2.48 -11.10
CA ARG A 178 12.42 -2.43 -11.96
C ARG A 178 11.66 -3.75 -11.90
N ASP A 179 12.33 -4.87 -12.16
CA ASP A 179 11.68 -6.18 -12.16
C ASP A 179 11.04 -6.53 -10.80
N THR A 180 11.67 -6.12 -9.70
CA THR A 180 11.12 -6.31 -8.36
C THR A 180 9.81 -5.53 -8.13
N PHE A 181 9.63 -4.35 -8.72
CA PHE A 181 8.31 -3.68 -8.69
C PHE A 181 7.24 -4.50 -9.43
N MET A 182 7.58 -5.11 -10.57
CA MET A 182 6.64 -6.00 -11.27
C MET A 182 6.32 -7.25 -10.43
N GLU A 183 7.31 -7.84 -9.75
CA GLU A 183 7.10 -8.96 -8.82
C GLU A 183 6.11 -8.59 -7.71
N LEU A 184 6.27 -7.43 -7.07
CA LEU A 184 5.33 -6.93 -6.06
C LEU A 184 3.93 -6.67 -6.62
N ALA A 185 3.83 -6.17 -7.86
CA ALA A 185 2.55 -5.96 -8.53
C ALA A 185 1.80 -7.28 -8.74
N ILE A 186 2.50 -8.30 -9.26
CA ILE A 186 1.96 -9.65 -9.47
C ILE A 186 1.59 -10.29 -8.13
N PHE A 187 2.48 -10.23 -7.13
CA PHE A 187 2.25 -10.74 -5.79
C PHE A 187 0.95 -10.18 -5.20
N THR A 188 0.76 -8.86 -5.29
CA THR A 188 -0.44 -8.18 -4.77
C THR A 188 -1.72 -8.63 -5.50
N GLN A 189 -1.66 -8.80 -6.83
CA GLN A 189 -2.79 -9.26 -7.64
C GLN A 189 -3.16 -10.71 -7.33
N GLU A 190 -2.19 -11.61 -7.26
CA GLU A 190 -2.43 -13.00 -6.89
C GLU A 190 -3.00 -13.11 -5.48
N GLY A 191 -2.47 -12.34 -4.53
CA GLY A 191 -3.00 -12.25 -3.18
C GLY A 191 -4.45 -11.80 -3.16
N SER A 192 -4.78 -10.79 -3.97
CA SER A 192 -6.15 -10.29 -4.16
C SER A 192 -7.08 -11.36 -4.72
N MET A 193 -6.63 -12.16 -5.69
CA MET A 193 -7.41 -13.29 -6.22
C MET A 193 -7.62 -14.40 -5.19
N LYS A 194 -6.59 -14.72 -4.39
CA LYS A 194 -6.68 -15.72 -3.30
C LYS A 194 -7.65 -15.25 -2.23
N LEU A 195 -7.57 -13.99 -1.84
CA LEU A 195 -8.46 -13.38 -0.85
C LEU A 195 -9.92 -13.38 -1.33
N ARG A 196 -10.20 -13.03 -2.59
CA ARG A 196 -11.55 -13.17 -3.18
C ARG A 196 -12.11 -14.58 -2.97
N LYS A 197 -11.33 -15.63 -3.29
CA LYS A 197 -11.77 -17.03 -3.09
C LYS A 197 -12.01 -17.39 -1.62
N ILE A 198 -11.24 -16.83 -0.69
CA ILE A 198 -11.41 -17.09 0.77
C ILE A 198 -12.66 -16.39 1.30
N CYS A 199 -12.99 -15.22 0.76
CA CYS A 199 -14.05 -14.35 1.27
C CYS A 199 -15.41 -14.57 0.59
N THR A 200 -15.47 -15.22 -0.57
CA THR A 200 -16.72 -15.51 -1.30
C THR A 200 -17.18 -16.96 -1.22
N ASN A 201 -16.36 -17.86 -0.67
CA ASN A 201 -16.70 -19.25 -0.38
C ASN A 201 -17.09 -19.41 1.08
#